data_AF-A0ABD6JAY7-F1
#
_entry.id   AF-A0ABD6JAY7-F1
#
_cell.length_a   1.000
_cell.length_b   1.000
_cell.length_c   1.000
_cell.angle_alpha   90.00
_cell.angle_beta   90.00
_cell.angle_gamma   90.00
#
_symmetry.space_group_name_H-M   'P 1'
#
loop_
_entity.id
_entity.type
_entity.pdbx_description
1 polymer ?
#
loop_
_entity_poly.entity_id
_entity_poly.type
_entity_poly.pdbx_seq_one_letter_code
_entity_poly.pdbx_strand_id
1 'polypeptide(L)'
;MSTYGKSCKIANENLHGNNQFDISEVAIRKELIDQAIAYLRLYELVEEFYDSSLGYTYRLTNNGRKIIDQVNNDYSDSYQKTLRKAIELVGKRDDEQLFSMLSKQFGVEVG
;
A
#
# COMPACT_ATOMS: atom_id res chain seq x y z
N MET A 1 -1.24 4.88 -0.18
CA MET A 1 -0.51 5.71 -1.17
C MET A 1 -0.87 5.38 -2.61
N SER A 2 -0.81 4.12 -3.06
CA SER A 2 -1.09 3.74 -4.47
C SER A 2 -2.49 4.14 -4.97
N THR A 3 -3.51 4.09 -4.11
CA THR A 3 -4.89 4.52 -4.45
C THR A 3 -5.07 6.05 -4.48
N TYR A 4 -4.16 6.78 -3.82
CA TYR A 4 -4.19 8.24 -3.66
C TYR A 4 -2.94 8.88 -4.30
N GLY A 5 -2.62 8.42 -5.51
CA GLY A 5 -1.37 8.77 -6.18
C GLY A 5 -1.21 10.28 -6.39
N LYS A 6 -2.27 11.01 -6.71
CA LYS A 6 -2.27 12.47 -6.83
C LYS A 6 -2.04 13.13 -5.47
N SER A 7 -2.78 12.73 -4.43
CA SER A 7 -2.62 13.33 -3.10
C SER A 7 -1.21 13.09 -2.53
N CYS A 8 -0.61 11.94 -2.81
CA CYS A 8 0.77 11.61 -2.42
C CYS A 8 1.85 12.13 -3.40
N LYS A 9 1.49 12.90 -4.44
CA LYS A 9 2.39 13.43 -5.49
C LYS A 9 3.22 12.36 -6.23
N ILE A 10 2.66 11.17 -6.43
CA ILE A 10 3.28 10.05 -7.17
C ILE A 10 2.56 9.71 -8.50
N ALA A 11 1.35 10.22 -8.71
CA ALA A 11 0.59 10.08 -9.96
C ALA A 11 -0.20 11.35 -10.29
N ASN A 12 -0.75 11.42 -11.50
CA ASN A 12 -1.56 12.57 -11.95
C ASN A 12 -2.99 12.54 -11.40
N GLU A 13 -3.45 11.36 -10.97
CA GLU A 13 -4.81 11.12 -10.51
C GLU A 13 -4.84 10.19 -9.29
N ASN A 14 -5.95 10.24 -8.57
CA ASN A 14 -6.28 9.28 -7.52
C ASN A 14 -7.15 8.19 -8.13
N LEU A 15 -6.75 6.93 -8.01
CA LEU A 15 -7.49 5.78 -8.54
C LEU A 15 -8.86 5.61 -7.87
N HIS A 16 -9.01 6.09 -6.63
CA HIS A 16 -10.27 6.06 -5.88
C HIS A 16 -11.05 7.39 -5.96
N GLY A 17 -10.60 8.35 -6.77
CA GLY A 17 -11.14 9.72 -6.75
C GLY A 17 -10.57 10.58 -5.62
N ASN A 18 -11.03 11.83 -5.52
CA ASN A 18 -10.56 12.75 -4.48
C ASN A 18 -11.44 12.61 -3.24
N ASN A 19 -10.81 12.31 -2.09
CA ASN A 19 -11.47 12.25 -0.79
C ASN A 19 -10.82 13.32 0.14
N GLN A 20 -11.59 13.84 1.10
CA GLN A 20 -11.12 14.81 2.09
C GLN A 20 -10.55 14.14 3.36
N PHE A 21 -10.71 12.81 3.51
CA PHE A 21 -10.30 12.04 4.69
C PHE A 21 -9.01 11.21 4.48
N ASP A 22 -8.17 11.59 3.52
CA ASP A 22 -7.06 10.79 3.02
C ASP A 22 -6.05 10.34 4.11
N ILE A 23 -5.82 11.15 5.16
CA ILE A 23 -4.92 10.79 6.28
C ILE A 23 -5.55 9.79 7.25
N SER A 24 -6.81 10.01 7.65
CA SER A 24 -7.49 9.13 8.62
C SER A 24 -7.62 7.70 8.09
N GLU A 25 -7.72 7.56 6.77
CA GLU A 25 -7.76 6.26 6.12
C GLU A 25 -6.42 5.50 6.23
N VAL A 26 -5.28 6.19 6.34
CA VAL A 26 -3.98 5.55 6.54
C VAL A 26 -3.97 4.78 7.87
N ALA A 27 -4.53 5.37 8.93
CA ALA A 27 -4.61 4.72 10.25
C ALA A 27 -5.53 3.49 10.23
N ILE A 28 -6.72 3.61 9.65
CA ILE A 28 -7.70 2.51 9.54
C ILE A 28 -7.16 1.39 8.64
N ARG A 29 -6.40 1.73 7.60
CA ARG A 29 -5.82 0.74 6.68
C ARG A 29 -4.82 -0.20 7.34
N LYS A 30 -4.16 0.19 8.45
CA LYS A 30 -3.22 -0.71 9.13
C LYS A 30 -3.92 -1.96 9.65
N GLU A 31 -5.03 -1.78 10.35
CA GLU A 31 -5.85 -2.90 10.84
C GLU A 31 -6.44 -3.73 9.69
N LEU A 32 -6.90 -3.08 8.63
CA LEU A 32 -7.40 -3.78 7.44
C LEU A 32 -6.31 -4.60 6.74
N ILE A 33 -5.06 -4.14 6.72
CA ILE A 33 -3.92 -4.87 6.15
C ILE A 33 -3.65 -6.14 6.97
N ASP A 34 -3.66 -6.05 8.30
CA ASP A 34 -3.44 -7.22 9.16
C ASP A 34 -4.54 -8.27 8.95
N GLN A 35 -5.80 -7.85 8.88
CA GLN A 35 -6.94 -8.72 8.56
C GLN A 35 -6.81 -9.33 7.14
N ALA A 36 -6.38 -8.54 6.16
CA ALA A 36 -6.18 -9.01 4.78
C ALA A 36 -5.06 -10.06 4.70
N ILE A 37 -3.93 -9.85 5.39
CA ILE A 37 -2.84 -10.83 5.43
C ILE A 37 -3.32 -12.13 6.07
N ALA A 38 -4.06 -12.06 7.20
CA ALA A 38 -4.63 -13.25 7.83
C ALA A 38 -5.56 -14.01 6.89
N TYR A 39 -6.43 -13.29 6.16
CA TYR A 39 -7.29 -13.89 5.13
C TYR A 39 -6.48 -14.57 4.03
N LEU A 40 -5.50 -13.87 3.45
CA LEU A 40 -4.70 -14.42 2.35
C LEU A 40 -3.86 -15.64 2.79
N ARG A 41 -3.43 -15.71 4.05
CA ARG A 41 -2.78 -16.90 4.63
C ARG A 41 -3.75 -18.07 4.77
N LEU A 42 -4.96 -17.82 5.27
CA LEU A 42 -5.99 -18.85 5.45
C LEU A 42 -6.32 -19.56 4.13
N TYR A 43 -6.29 -18.83 3.01
CA TYR A 43 -6.55 -19.37 1.68
C TYR A 43 -5.29 -19.78 0.90
N GLU A 44 -4.13 -19.90 1.58
CA GLU A 44 -2.86 -20.31 0.97
C GLU A 44 -2.43 -19.45 -0.23
N LEU A 45 -2.78 -18.15 -0.22
CA LEU A 45 -2.42 -17.20 -1.27
C LEU A 45 -1.10 -16.47 -0.99
N VAL A 46 -0.75 -16.33 0.29
CA VAL A 46 0.59 -15.92 0.74
C VAL A 46 1.14 -16.88 1.78
N GLU A 47 2.46 -16.99 1.76
CA GLU A 47 3.28 -17.71 2.74
C GLU A 47 4.05 -16.69 3.60
N GLU A 48 4.22 -17.03 4.87
CA GLU A 48 4.95 -16.22 5.85
C GLU A 48 6.35 -16.79 6.06
N PHE A 49 7.34 -15.91 6.16
CA PHE A 49 8.72 -16.24 6.49
C PHE A 49 9.21 -15.34 7.62
N TYR A 50 10.01 -15.89 8.51
CA TYR A 50 10.72 -15.10 9.50
C TYR A 50 12.13 -14.77 9.00
N ASP A 51 12.46 -13.48 8.99
CA ASP A 51 13.80 -12.95 8.75
C ASP A 51 14.31 -12.30 10.05
N SER A 52 15.55 -12.60 10.43
CA SER A 52 16.13 -12.11 11.69
C SER A 52 16.34 -10.60 11.74
N SER A 53 16.41 -9.93 10.60
CA SER A 53 16.62 -8.48 10.48
C SER A 53 15.35 -7.71 10.12
N LEU A 54 14.41 -8.34 9.42
CA LEU A 54 13.19 -7.72 8.91
C LEU A 54 11.92 -8.19 9.66
N GLY A 55 12.03 -9.21 10.51
CA GLY A 55 10.89 -9.83 11.18
C GLY A 55 10.07 -10.71 10.24
N TYR A 56 8.75 -10.72 10.42
CA TYR A 56 7.85 -11.49 9.55
C TYR A 56 7.69 -10.82 8.18
N THR A 57 7.98 -11.59 7.14
CA THR A 57 7.85 -11.20 5.73
C THR A 57 6.88 -12.13 5.02
N TYR A 58 6.30 -11.68 3.92
CA TYR A 58 5.26 -12.41 3.20
C TYR A 58 5.56 -12.47 1.71
N ARG A 59 5.25 -13.61 1.09
CA ARG A 59 5.41 -13.81 -0.36
C ARG A 59 4.20 -14.51 -0.95
N LEU A 60 3.85 -14.18 -2.19
CA LEU A 60 2.81 -14.90 -2.93
C LEU A 60 3.19 -16.37 -3.11
N THR A 61 2.25 -17.26 -2.84
CA THR A 61 2.33 -18.67 -3.24
C THR A 61 2.09 -18.81 -4.75
N ASN A 62 2.21 -20.03 -5.26
CA ASN A 62 1.83 -20.32 -6.65
C ASN A 62 0.32 -20.11 -6.89
N ASN A 63 -0.52 -20.38 -5.90
CA ASN A 63 -1.96 -20.11 -5.98
C ASN A 63 -2.24 -18.61 -5.97
N GLY A 64 -1.55 -17.85 -5.10
CA GLY A 64 -1.62 -16.39 -5.09
C GLY A 64 -1.24 -15.76 -6.43
N ARG A 65 -0.17 -16.25 -7.08
CA ARG A 65 0.23 -15.80 -8.42
C ARG A 65 -0.87 -16.02 -9.48
N LYS A 66 -1.49 -17.19 -9.50
CA LYS A 66 -2.59 -17.49 -10.44
C LYS A 66 -3.77 -16.53 -10.32
N ILE A 67 -4.10 -16.09 -9.09
CA ILE A 67 -5.17 -15.11 -8.88
C ILE A 67 -4.78 -13.76 -9.47
N ILE A 68 -3.53 -13.32 -9.30
CA ILE A 68 -3.05 -12.06 -9.89
C ILE A 68 -3.13 -12.11 -11.42
N ASP A 69 -2.79 -13.24 -12.05
CA ASP A 69 -2.87 -13.39 -13.50
C ASP A 69 -4.31 -13.27 -14.06
N GLN A 70 -5.32 -13.51 -13.22
CA GLN A 70 -6.74 -13.33 -13.56
C GLN A 70 -7.21 -11.86 -13.43
N VAL A 71 -6.44 -11.02 -12.75
CA VAL A 71 -6.75 -9.60 -12.53
C VAL A 71 -5.89 -8.77 -13.48
N ASN A 72 -6.34 -8.62 -14.73
CA ASN A 72 -5.56 -8.05 -15.85
C ASN A 72 -6.32 -6.96 -16.63
N ASN A 73 -6.87 -5.98 -15.91
CA ASN A 73 -7.59 -4.85 -16.50
C ASN A 73 -6.83 -3.52 -16.36
N ASP A 74 -7.31 -2.47 -17.05
CA ASP A 74 -6.71 -1.13 -17.04
C ASP A 74 -6.51 -0.55 -15.62
N TYR A 75 -7.42 -0.88 -14.71
CA TYR A 75 -7.32 -0.48 -13.30
C TYR A 75 -6.12 -1.16 -12.63
N SER A 76 -5.95 -2.47 -12.80
CA SER A 76 -4.82 -3.21 -12.23
C SER A 76 -3.47 -2.72 -12.77
N ASP A 77 -3.39 -2.37 -14.04
CA ASP A 77 -2.19 -1.78 -14.64
C ASP A 77 -1.84 -0.42 -14.05
N SER A 78 -2.84 0.46 -13.91
CA SER A 78 -2.67 1.79 -13.35
C SER A 78 -2.31 1.74 -11.86
N TYR A 79 -2.92 0.81 -11.13
CA TYR A 79 -2.59 0.51 -9.75
C TYR A 79 -1.14 0.04 -9.60
N GLN A 80 -0.70 -0.94 -10.40
CA GLN A 80 0.68 -1.44 -10.35
C GLN A 80 1.71 -0.34 -10.67
N LYS A 81 1.45 0.49 -11.68
CA LYS A 81 2.32 1.64 -12.02
C LYS A 81 2.46 2.59 -10.84
N THR A 82 1.37 2.91 -10.16
CA THR A 82 1.38 3.83 -9.02
C THR A 82 2.00 3.18 -7.78
N LEU A 83 1.77 1.88 -7.56
CA LEU A 83 2.36 1.11 -6.47
C LEU A 83 3.89 1.09 -6.55
N ARG A 84 4.48 0.89 -7.74
CA ARG A 84 5.94 0.92 -7.91
C ARG A 84 6.55 2.24 -7.46
N LYS A 85 5.91 3.37 -7.79
CA LYS A 85 6.33 4.70 -7.35
C LYS A 85 6.16 4.89 -5.84
N ALA A 86 5.09 4.35 -5.25
CA ALA A 86 4.88 4.37 -3.81
C ALA A 86 6.00 3.62 -3.08
N ILE A 87 6.36 2.41 -3.55
CA ILE A 87 7.45 1.61 -2.97
C ILE A 87 8.79 2.36 -3.05
N GLU A 88 9.10 2.97 -4.20
CA GLU A 88 10.33 3.76 -4.35
C GLU A 88 10.37 4.96 -3.38
N LEU A 89 9.22 5.57 -3.12
CA LEU A 89 9.10 6.70 -2.22
C LEU A 89 9.25 6.27 -0.75
N VAL A 90 8.66 5.13 -0.37
CA VAL A 90 8.72 4.56 0.99
C VAL A 90 10.10 4.00 1.28
N GLY A 91 10.71 3.24 0.38
CA GLY A 91 12.01 2.60 0.61
C GLY A 91 13.18 3.56 0.82
N LYS A 92 12.98 4.87 0.66
CA LYS A 92 13.97 5.93 0.91
C LYS A 92 13.78 6.64 2.26
N ARG A 93 12.80 6.23 3.07
CA ARG A 93 12.36 6.97 4.27
C ARG A 93 11.95 6.01 5.39
N ASP A 94 12.17 6.43 6.63
CA ASP A 94 11.56 5.79 7.80
C ASP A 94 10.11 6.29 8.03
N ASP A 95 9.41 5.68 8.98
CA ASP A 95 8.01 5.98 9.29
C ASP A 95 7.79 7.45 9.70
N GLU A 96 8.73 8.04 10.45
CA GLU A 96 8.62 9.43 10.92
C GLU A 96 8.79 10.42 9.76
N GLN A 97 9.76 10.17 8.88
CA GLN A 97 9.97 10.93 7.66
C GLN A 97 8.78 10.81 6.70
N LEU A 98 8.20 9.62 6.58
CA LEU A 98 7.00 9.38 5.79
C LEU A 98 5.80 10.13 6.34
N PHE A 99 5.57 10.04 7.65
CA PHE A 99 4.46 10.73 8.30
C PHE A 99 4.59 12.26 8.15
N SER A 100 5.77 12.82 8.43
CA SER A 100 6.04 14.25 8.26
C SER A 100 5.79 14.72 6.82
N MET A 101 6.20 13.93 5.82
CA MET A 101 5.98 14.24 4.42
C MET A 101 4.49 14.23 4.06
N LEU A 102 3.76 13.21 4.49
CA LEU A 102 2.33 13.08 4.22
C LEU A 102 1.55 14.21 4.89
N SER A 103 1.79 14.49 6.17
CA SER A 103 1.13 15.58 6.90
C SER A 103 1.29 16.93 6.19
N LYS A 104 2.50 17.24 5.70
CA LYS A 104 2.75 18.45 4.88
C LYS A 104 2.00 18.44 3.55
N GLN A 105 1.92 17.29 2.87
CA GLN A 105 1.22 17.17 1.59
C GLN A 105 -0.29 17.31 1.73
N PHE A 106 -0.86 16.84 2.83
CA PHE A 106 -2.29 16.89 3.11
C PHE A 106 -2.75 18.16 3.86
N GLY A 107 -1.82 19.06 4.21
CA GLY A 107 -2.15 20.32 4.90
C GLY A 107 -2.63 20.12 6.34
N VAL A 108 -2.23 19.03 7.00
CA VAL A 108 -2.53 18.79 8.41
C VAL A 108 -1.43 19.44 9.25
N GLU A 109 -1.76 20.53 9.93
CA GLU A 109 -0.91 21.08 10.98
C GLU A 109 -0.95 20.14 12.19
N VAL A 110 0.23 19.64 12.58
CA VAL A 110 0.39 18.86 13.79
C VAL A 110 0.57 19.86 14.93
N GLY A 111 -0.47 20.03 15.75
CA GLY A 111 -0.41 20.77 17.01
C GLY A 111 0.21 19.95 18.12
#